data_AF-A0A1W1YSZ9-F1
#
_entry.id   AF-A0A1W1YSZ9-F1
#
_cell.length_a   1.000
_cell.length_b   1.000
_cell.length_c   1.000
_cell.angle_alpha   90.00
_cell.angle_beta   90.00
_cell.angle_gamma   90.00
#
_symmetry.space_group_name_H-M   'P 1'
#
loop_
_entity.id
_entity.type
_entity.pdbx_description
1 polymer ?
#
loop_
_entity_poly.entity_id
_entity_poly.type
_entity_poly.pdbx_seq_one_letter_code
_entity_poly.pdbx_strand_id
1 'polypeptide(L)' 'MINANLIRAKIVENGMTQQQVAKEIGMTAKTFCDKMKTGKFGLDEADKMIKLLKIEEPARYFFANEVA' A
#
# COMPACT_ATOMS: atom_id res chain seq x y z
N MET A 1 9.09 -0.14 -8.04
CA MET A 1 9.30 -0.96 -6.82
C MET A 1 8.58 -0.27 -5.67
N ILE A 2 7.75 -0.98 -4.91
CA ILE A 2 7.02 -0.36 -3.78
C ILE A 2 7.88 -0.37 -2.52
N ASN A 3 7.72 0.64 -1.67
CA ASN A 3 8.30 0.66 -0.34
C ASN A 3 7.31 0.10 0.69
N ALA A 4 7.31 -1.22 0.84
CA ALA A 4 6.41 -1.92 1.75
C ALA A 4 6.59 -1.49 3.22
N ASN A 5 7.77 -0.99 3.61
CA ASN A 5 8.01 -0.52 4.97
C ASN A 5 7.34 0.83 5.23
N LEU A 6 7.41 1.76 4.27
CA LEU A 6 6.70 3.03 4.35
C LEU A 6 5.18 2.81 4.39
N ILE A 7 4.66 1.93 3.53
CA ILE A 7 3.23 1.59 3.54
C ILE A 7 2.84 1.04 4.92
N ARG A 8 3.62 0.11 5.51
CA ARG A 8 3.35 -0.41 6.85
C ARG A 8 3.38 0.67 7.93
N ALA A 9 4.35 1.58 7.89
CA ALA A 9 4.41 2.71 8.81
C ALA A 9 3.14 3.54 8.72
N LYS A 10 2.72 3.91 7.50
CA LYS A 10 1.50 4.71 7.27
C LYS A 10 0.22 4.00 7.71
N ILE A 11 0.15 2.68 7.54
CA ILE A 11 -0.97 1.87 8.04
C ILE A 11 -1.09 1.98 9.56
N VAL A 12 0.04 1.85 10.27
CA VAL A 12 0.09 1.97 11.73
C VAL A 12 -0.17 3.40 12.18
N GLU A 13 0.34 4.41 11.48
CA GLU A 13 0.05 5.83 11.76
C GLU A 13 -1.45 6.16 11.64
N ASN A 14 -2.16 5.49 10.74
CA ASN A 14 -3.62 5.62 10.62
C ASN A 14 -4.39 4.74 11.62
N GLY A 15 -3.71 4.05 12.54
CA GLY A 15 -4.35 3.16 13.52
C GLY A 15 -5.01 1.91 12.90
N MET A 16 -4.59 1.54 11.69
CA MET A 16 -5.14 0.38 10.98
C MET A 16 -4.16 -0.79 11.01
N THR A 17 -4.67 -1.97 10.70
CA THR A 17 -3.87 -3.18 10.47
C THR A 17 -3.83 -3.51 8.98
N GLN A 18 -2.81 -4.26 8.55
CA GLN A 18 -2.73 -4.73 7.16
C GLN A 18 -3.96 -5.56 6.75
N GLN A 19 -4.57 -6.29 7.69
CA GLN A 19 -5.79 -7.04 7.46
C GLN A 19 -7.01 -6.15 7.22
N GLN A 20 -7.14 -5.06 7.99
CA GLN A 20 -8.22 -4.08 7.78
C GLN A 20 -8.06 -3.39 6.43
N VAL A 21 -6.85 -2.93 6.11
CA VAL A 21 -6.57 -2.28 4.82
C VAL A 21 -6.88 -3.22 3.65
N ALA A 22 -6.47 -4.50 3.74
CA ALA A 22 -6.79 -5.50 2.73
C ALA A 22 -8.31 -5.64 2.53
N LYS A 23 -9.09 -5.70 3.62
CA LYS A 23 -10.55 -5.78 3.56
C LYS A 23 -11.17 -4.54 2.91
N GLU A 24 -10.71 -3.35 3.29
CA GLU A 24 -11.24 -2.07 2.76
C GLU A 24 -10.99 -1.90 1.26
N ILE A 25 -9.83 -2.37 0.77
CA ILE A 25 -9.52 -2.34 -0.67
C ILE A 25 -10.11 -3.54 -1.45
N GLY A 26 -10.83 -4.43 -0.77
CA GLY A 26 -11.55 -5.56 -1.38
C GLY A 26 -10.69 -6.79 -1.68
N MET A 27 -9.62 -7.03 -0.93
CA MET A 27 -8.75 -8.21 -1.11
C MET A 27 -8.52 -8.98 0.19
N THR A 28 -8.00 -10.21 0.06
CA THR A 28 -7.63 -11.00 1.24
C THR A 28 -6.31 -10.52 1.84
N ALA A 29 -6.14 -10.68 3.15
CA ALA A 29 -4.89 -10.36 3.83
C ALA A 29 -3.68 -11.12 3.25
N LYS A 30 -3.91 -12.36 2.77
CA LYS A 30 -2.87 -13.17 2.12
C LYS A 30 -2.42 -12.53 0.81
N THR A 31 -3.37 -12.20 -0.06
CA THR A 31 -3.10 -11.49 -1.33
C THR A 31 -2.38 -10.17 -1.09
N PHE A 32 -2.81 -9.40 -0.07
CA PHE A 32 -2.14 -8.15 0.30
C PHE A 32 -0.69 -8.39 0.72
N CYS A 33 -0.42 -9.39 1.57
CA CYS A 33 0.94 -9.74 1.98
C CYS A 33 1.83 -10.17 0.79
N ASP A 34 1.29 -10.97 -0.12
CA ASP A 34 2.01 -11.39 -1.33
C ASP A 34 2.30 -10.21 -2.27
N LYS A 35 1.34 -9.28 -2.43
CA LYS A 35 1.54 -8.03 -3.19
C LYS A 35 2.54 -7.10 -2.54
N MET A 36 2.57 -7.05 -1.20
CA MET A 36 3.56 -6.28 -0.44
C MET A 36 4.98 -6.83 -0.60
N LYS A 37 5.15 -8.15 -0.82
CA LYS A 37 6.44 -8.78 -1.12
C LYS A 37 6.84 -8.60 -2.58
N THR A 38 5.90 -8.78 -3.50
CA THR A 38 6.15 -8.76 -4.95
C THR A 38 6.13 -7.36 -5.56
N GLY A 39 5.55 -6.38 -4.87
CA GLY A 39 5.37 -5.02 -5.37
C GLY A 39 4.27 -4.85 -6.41
N LYS A 40 3.43 -5.88 -6.63
CA LYS A 40 2.43 -5.91 -7.71
C LYS A 40 1.05 -5.40 -7.25
N PHE A 41 0.94 -4.09 -7.04
CA PHE A 41 -0.35 -3.42 -6.91
C PHE A 41 -0.78 -2.86 -8.27
N GLY A 42 -2.01 -3.14 -8.68
CA GLY A 42 -2.64 -2.48 -9.81
C GLY A 42 -3.00 -1.03 -9.49
N LEU A 43 -3.29 -0.24 -10.52
CA LEU A 43 -3.64 1.18 -10.39
C LEU A 43 -4.84 1.39 -9.44
N ASP A 44 -5.90 0.60 -9.62
CA ASP A 44 -7.11 0.63 -8.77
C ASP A 44 -6.83 0.32 -7.30
N GLU A 45 -5.99 -0.68 -7.03
CA GLU A 45 -5.67 -1.11 -5.67
C GLU A 45 -4.78 -0.08 -4.97
N ALA A 46 -3.83 0.48 -5.71
CA ALA A 46 -2.98 1.57 -5.23
C ALA A 46 -3.83 2.82 -4.93
N ASP A 47 -4.71 3.23 -5.86
CA ASP A 47 -5.57 4.41 -5.69
C ASP A 47 -6.49 4.28 -4.48
N LYS A 48 -7.14 3.13 -4.29
CA LYS A 48 -7.94 2.84 -3.09
C LYS A 48 -7.11 2.89 -1.81
N MET A 49 -5.89 2.32 -1.84
CA MET A 49 -5.00 2.35 -0.68
C MET A 49 -4.52 3.78 -0.36
N ILE A 50 -4.21 4.60 -1.36
CA ILE A 50 -3.81 6.00 -1.22
C ILE A 50 -4.94 6.82 -0.58
N LYS A 51 -6.17 6.63 -1.06
CA LYS A 51 -7.37 7.29 -0.52
C LYS A 51 -7.64 6.85 0.93
N LEU A 52 -7.54 5.55 1.20
CA LEU A 52 -7.79 5.00 2.54
C LEU A 52 -6.77 5.48 3.57
N LEU A 53 -5.48 5.41 3.22
CA LEU A 53 -4.38 5.76 4.13
C LEU A 53 -4.04 7.25 4.12
N LYS A 54 -4.79 8.05 3.36
CA LYS A 54 -4.58 9.50 3.17
C LYS A 54 -3.11 9.80 2.83
N ILE A 55 -2.58 9.08 1.84
CA ILE A 55 -1.21 9.25 1.38
C ILE A 55 -1.16 10.47 0.46
N GLU A 56 -0.50 11.54 0.90
CA GLU A 56 -0.34 12.77 0.12
C GLU A 56 0.71 12.63 -0.99
N GLU A 57 1.78 11.85 -0.75
CA GLU A 57 2.84 11.61 -1.73
C GLU A 57 2.90 10.13 -2.16
N PRO A 58 1.96 9.63 -2.98
CA PRO A 58 1.95 8.23 -3.41
C PRO A 58 3.22 7.81 -4.16
N ALA A 59 3.89 8.75 -4.82
CA ALA A 59 5.18 8.56 -5.48
C ALA A 59 6.25 7.95 -4.54
N ARG A 60 6.31 8.41 -3.29
CA ARG A 60 7.27 7.87 -2.29
C ARG A 60 6.99 6.43 -1.88
N TYR A 61 5.74 5.98 -1.99
CA TYR A 61 5.31 4.66 -1.54
C TYR A 61 5.33 3.63 -2.68
N PHE A 62 4.98 4.04 -3.90
CA PHE A 62 4.84 3.14 -5.05
C PHE A 62 5.92 3.32 -6.13
N PHE A 63 6.53 4.50 -6.22
CA PHE A 63 7.50 4.89 -7.25
C PHE A 63 8.90 5.21 -6.67
N ALA A 64 9.26 4.60 -5.53
CA ALA A 64 10.50 4.88 -4.81
C ALA A 64 11.82 4.63 -5.58
N ASN A 65 11.76 4.22 -6.86
CA ASN A 65 12.94 4.09 -7.72
C ASN A 65 12.63 4.38 -9.20
N GLU A 66 12.03 5.53 -9.50
CA GLU A 66 12.19 6.20 -10.80
C GLU A 66 13.10 7.42 -10.60
N VAL A 67 14.39 7.15 -10.38
CA VAL A 67 15.44 8.14 -10.61
C VAL A 67 16.59 7.45 -11.35
N ALA A 68 16.88 8.01 -12.53
CA ALA A 68 17.91 7.69 -13.52
C ALA A 68 17.65 6.49 -14.45
#